data_AF-W7S8W0-F1
#
_entry.id   AF-W7S8W0-F1
#
_cell.length_a   1.000
_cell.length_b   1.000
_cell.length_c   1.000
_cell.angle_alpha   90.00
_cell.angle_beta   90.00
_cell.angle_gamma   90.00
#
_symmetry.space_group_name_H-M   'P 1'
#
loop_
_entity.id
_entity.type
_entity.pdbx_description
1 polymer ?
#
loop_
_entity_poly.entity_id
_entity_poly.type
_entity_poly.pdbx_seq_one_letter_code
_entity_poly.pdbx_strand_id
1 'polypeptide(L)'
;MVIGWAGMRGVVTLAAAFILPPQTPQRVVLVLAAFVVVAGTLVLQGTTLPMLVRRMGLPGPDPAQDALQEAALLHDMVRVALVRLDEITTDNDPPEVVQGLRNRLQGRTDAAWEQLGRQSALNETPSDAYRRLRLDLLQVEREHCLKARDTGAADDVVLRRVLERLDVEESMLDRDEEEPAQDDRELRAPASLAEACKHLAHGWRDIPASSEDTCAACIEEGLTWVHLRMCLKCGNVACCDSSVGKHADKHFRDTRHPVMRSYEPGESWRWCFVDKQLG
;
A
#
# COMPACT_ATOMS: atom_id res chain seq x y z
N MET A 1 -25.60 14.66 -8.44
CA MET A 1 -26.85 14.13 -7.84
C MET A 1 -26.61 13.33 -6.55
N VAL A 2 -25.57 12.49 -6.46
CA VAL A 2 -25.27 11.66 -5.26
C VAL A 2 -24.87 12.49 -4.03
N ILE A 3 -24.15 13.61 -4.21
CA ILE A 3 -23.72 14.49 -3.10
C ILE A 3 -24.90 15.12 -2.34
N GLY A 4 -26.02 15.43 -3.03
CA GLY A 4 -27.25 15.91 -2.38
C GLY A 4 -28.02 14.83 -1.60
N TRP A 5 -27.67 13.56 -1.81
CA TRP A 5 -28.28 12.41 -1.15
C TRP A 5 -27.52 11.94 0.10
N ALA A 6 -26.29 12.41 0.30
CA ALA A 6 -25.42 12.07 1.43
C ALA A 6 -25.24 13.21 2.46
N GLY A 7 -25.76 14.41 2.21
CA GLY A 7 -25.56 15.58 3.09
C GLY A 7 -26.46 15.62 4.33
N MET A 8 -25.86 15.75 5.53
CA MET A 8 -26.44 16.08 6.86
C MET A 8 -27.96 15.87 7.03
N ARG A 9 -28.44 14.62 6.98
CA ARG A 9 -29.86 14.34 7.22
C ARG A 9 -30.12 14.02 8.67
N GLY A 10 -31.08 14.73 9.24
CA GLY A 10 -31.61 14.50 10.57
C GLY A 10 -30.96 15.29 11.70
N VAL A 11 -29.69 15.71 11.59
CA VAL A 11 -29.03 16.51 12.65
C VAL A 11 -29.75 17.84 12.88
N VAL A 12 -30.19 18.52 11.82
CA VAL A 12 -30.93 19.80 11.93
C VAL A 12 -32.32 19.58 12.53
N THR A 13 -33.02 18.52 12.14
CA THR A 13 -34.36 18.19 12.65
C THR A 13 -34.32 17.79 14.13
N LEU A 14 -33.30 17.01 14.53
CA LEU A 14 -33.06 16.62 15.91
C LEU A 14 -32.64 17.84 16.75
N ALA A 15 -31.74 18.68 16.24
CA ALA A 15 -31.31 19.91 16.90
C ALA A 15 -32.48 20.87 17.12
N ALA A 16 -33.33 21.07 16.11
CA ALA A 16 -34.53 21.89 16.22
C ALA A 16 -35.52 21.34 17.27
N ALA A 17 -35.69 20.02 17.34
CA ALA A 17 -36.53 19.39 18.36
C ALA A 17 -35.95 19.53 19.78
N PHE A 18 -34.61 19.52 19.93
CA PHE A 18 -33.95 19.71 21.23
C PHE A 18 -33.95 21.16 21.73
N ILE A 19 -33.99 22.14 20.82
CA ILE A 19 -34.06 23.58 21.14
C ILE A 19 -35.44 23.98 21.73
N LEU A 20 -36.47 23.13 21.61
CA LEU A 20 -37.80 23.42 22.15
C LEU A 20 -37.79 23.61 23.68
N PRO A 21 -38.34 24.72 24.21
CA PRO A 21 -38.46 24.98 25.64
C PRO A 21 -39.17 23.85 26.40
N PRO A 22 -38.82 23.59 27.67
CA PRO A 22 -39.42 22.50 28.44
C PRO A 22 -40.92 22.68 28.70
N GLN A 23 -41.46 23.91 28.57
CA GLN A 23 -42.89 24.20 28.71
C GLN A 23 -43.71 23.94 27.44
N THR A 24 -43.08 23.53 26.33
CA THR A 24 -43.78 23.26 25.07
C THR A 24 -44.75 22.07 25.24
N PRO A 25 -46.05 22.24 24.94
CA PRO A 25 -47.01 21.14 24.97
C PRO A 25 -46.54 20.00 24.07
N GLN A 26 -46.64 18.76 24.55
CA GLN A 26 -46.32 17.55 23.77
C GLN A 26 -44.87 17.47 23.26
N ARG A 27 -43.92 18.18 23.88
CA ARG A 27 -42.48 18.16 23.53
C ARG A 27 -41.91 16.74 23.38
N VAL A 28 -42.25 15.82 24.29
CA VAL A 28 -41.80 14.43 24.25
C VAL A 28 -42.25 13.73 22.96
N VAL A 29 -43.47 14.01 22.51
CA VAL A 29 -44.03 13.45 21.26
C VAL A 29 -43.32 14.03 20.04
N LEU A 30 -43.02 15.33 20.04
CA LEU A 30 -42.30 15.98 18.95
C LEU A 30 -40.85 15.47 18.82
N VAL A 31 -40.16 15.26 19.94
CA VAL A 31 -38.81 14.68 19.96
C VAL A 31 -38.83 13.23 19.49
N LEU A 32 -39.81 12.42 19.94
CA LEU A 32 -39.98 11.05 19.47
C LEU A 32 -40.26 11.00 17.96
N ALA A 33 -41.15 11.86 17.45
CA ALA A 33 -41.45 11.96 16.03
C ALA A 33 -40.22 12.36 15.21
N ALA A 34 -39.44 13.34 15.68
CA ALA A 34 -38.18 13.72 15.05
C ALA A 34 -37.20 12.53 15.00
N PHE A 35 -37.06 11.78 16.09
CA PHE A 35 -36.19 10.61 16.14
C PHE A 35 -36.63 9.51 15.17
N VAL A 36 -37.93 9.19 15.14
CA VAL A 36 -38.50 8.18 14.23
C VAL A 36 -38.32 8.58 12.77
N VAL A 37 -38.52 9.86 12.43
CA VAL A 37 -38.29 10.37 11.08
C VAL A 37 -36.82 10.28 10.69
N VAL A 38 -35.90 10.62 11.59
CA VAL A 38 -34.46 10.51 11.34
C VAL A 38 -34.04 9.05 11.19
N ALA A 39 -34.43 8.17 12.11
CA ALA A 39 -34.13 6.74 12.03
C ALA A 39 -34.71 6.10 10.76
N GLY A 40 -35.97 6.41 10.43
CA GLY A 40 -36.63 5.90 9.22
C GLY A 40 -35.96 6.38 7.94
N THR A 41 -35.56 7.66 7.87
CA THR A 41 -34.84 8.18 6.69
C THR A 41 -33.45 7.57 6.56
N LEU A 42 -32.73 7.35 7.67
CA LEU A 42 -31.44 6.67 7.66
C LEU A 42 -31.54 5.20 7.22
N VAL A 43 -32.52 4.45 7.73
CA VAL A 43 -32.71 3.04 7.35
C VAL A 43 -33.15 2.90 5.90
N LEU A 44 -34.14 3.69 5.48
CA LEU A 44 -34.66 3.62 4.11
C LEU A 44 -33.59 4.03 3.09
N GLN A 45 -32.83 5.10 3.35
CA GLN A 45 -31.80 5.59 2.44
C GLN A 45 -30.51 4.75 2.50
N GLY A 46 -30.12 4.32 3.70
CA GLY A 46 -28.94 3.49 3.92
C GLY A 46 -29.04 2.12 3.23
N THR A 47 -30.24 1.56 3.11
CA THR A 47 -30.47 0.31 2.37
C THR A 47 -30.69 0.49 0.87
N THR A 48 -31.13 1.67 0.42
CA THR A 48 -31.36 1.95 -1.01
C THR A 48 -30.13 2.47 -1.73
N LEU A 49 -29.18 3.13 -1.04
CA LEU A 49 -27.91 3.58 -1.64
C LEU A 49 -27.09 2.43 -2.26
N PRO A 50 -26.84 1.29 -1.58
CA PRO A 50 -26.03 0.21 -2.15
C PRO A 50 -26.69 -0.41 -3.38
N MET A 51 -28.02 -0.54 -3.36
CA MET A 51 -28.79 -1.04 -4.50
C MET A 51 -28.73 -0.05 -5.69
N LEU A 52 -28.84 1.25 -5.42
CA LEU A 52 -28.76 2.30 -6.43
C LEU A 52 -27.36 2.37 -7.06
N VAL A 53 -26.29 2.28 -6.25
CA VAL A 53 -24.90 2.23 -6.73
C VAL A 53 -24.68 1.01 -7.64
N ARG A 54 -25.15 -0.18 -7.23
CA ARG A 54 -25.10 -1.40 -8.06
C ARG A 54 -25.89 -1.24 -9.37
N ARG A 55 -27.03 -0.55 -9.34
CA ARG A 55 -27.90 -0.34 -10.51
C ARG A 55 -27.39 0.74 -11.47
N MET A 56 -26.61 1.71 -10.98
CA MET A 56 -25.98 2.75 -11.80
C MET A 56 -24.65 2.29 -12.42
N GLY A 57 -24.15 1.10 -12.08
CA GLY A 57 -22.90 0.57 -12.62
C GLY A 57 -21.68 1.43 -12.26
N LEU A 58 -21.76 2.22 -11.18
CA LEU A 58 -20.61 2.97 -10.69
C LEU A 58 -19.58 1.97 -10.17
N PRO A 59 -18.31 2.01 -10.65
CA PRO A 59 -17.26 1.20 -10.07
C PRO A 59 -17.18 1.48 -8.58
N GLY A 60 -17.27 0.44 -7.75
CA GLY A 60 -16.94 0.57 -6.33
C GLY A 60 -15.45 0.86 -6.17
N PRO A 61 -15.01 1.36 -5.00
CA PRO A 61 -13.59 1.37 -4.67
C PRO A 61 -13.01 -0.03 -4.92
N ASP A 62 -11.89 -0.09 -5.64
CA ASP A 62 -11.23 -1.32 -6.04
C ASP A 62 -9.94 -1.41 -5.21
N PRO A 63 -9.93 -2.17 -4.10
CA PRO A 63 -8.81 -2.21 -3.16
C PRO A 63 -7.49 -2.56 -3.84
N ALA A 64 -7.53 -3.37 -4.89
CA ALA A 64 -6.36 -3.81 -5.64
C ALA A 64 -5.78 -2.66 -6.49
N GLN A 65 -6.65 -1.83 -7.09
CA GLN A 65 -6.21 -0.60 -7.77
C GLN A 65 -5.73 0.46 -6.78
N ASP A 66 -6.37 0.58 -5.62
CA ASP A 66 -5.97 1.50 -4.57
C ASP A 66 -4.57 1.13 -4.04
N ALA A 67 -4.31 -0.15 -3.79
CA ALA A 67 -2.99 -0.66 -3.40
C ALA A 67 -1.92 -0.40 -4.48
N LEU A 68 -2.25 -0.59 -5.76
CA LEU A 68 -1.32 -0.32 -6.86
C LEU A 68 -0.99 1.19 -6.96
N GLN A 69 -1.99 2.06 -6.76
CA GLN A 69 -1.79 3.51 -6.71
C GLN A 69 -0.96 3.94 -5.50
N GLU A 70 -1.22 3.34 -4.35
CA GLU A 70 -0.46 3.57 -3.12
C GLU A 70 1.01 3.17 -3.29
N ALA A 71 1.29 1.96 -3.80
CA ALA A 71 2.64 1.51 -4.09
C ALA A 71 3.38 2.44 -5.06
N ALA A 72 2.69 2.90 -6.11
CA ALA A 72 3.25 3.87 -7.06
C ALA A 72 3.58 5.22 -6.39
N LEU A 73 2.70 5.72 -5.53
CA LEU A 73 2.92 6.96 -4.78
C LEU A 73 4.09 6.83 -3.80
N LEU A 74 4.14 5.73 -3.04
CA LEU A 74 5.23 5.45 -2.09
C LEU A 74 6.57 5.37 -2.81
N HIS A 75 6.62 4.71 -3.97
CA HIS A 75 7.81 4.66 -4.81
C HIS A 75 8.27 6.07 -5.24
N ASP A 76 7.35 6.91 -5.70
CA ASP A 76 7.65 8.30 -6.09
C ASP A 76 8.21 9.12 -4.92
N MET A 77 7.56 9.04 -3.74
CA MET A 77 8.02 9.70 -2.54
C MET A 77 9.44 9.26 -2.12
N VAL A 78 9.71 7.95 -2.17
CA VAL A 78 11.03 7.39 -1.86
C VAL A 78 12.08 7.87 -2.86
N ARG A 79 11.75 7.89 -4.15
CA ARG A 79 12.63 8.42 -5.19
C ARG A 79 13.06 9.86 -4.91
N VAL A 80 12.10 10.75 -4.63
CA VAL A 80 12.38 12.15 -4.31
C VAL A 80 13.24 12.26 -3.04
N ALA A 81 12.95 11.44 -2.02
CA ALA A 81 13.74 11.40 -0.80
C ALA A 81 15.19 10.94 -1.03
N LEU A 82 15.42 9.95 -1.90
CA LEU A 82 16.76 9.45 -2.23
C LEU A 82 17.58 10.51 -2.98
N VAL A 83 16.97 11.23 -3.94
CA VAL A 83 17.64 12.37 -4.61
C VAL A 83 18.06 13.40 -3.58
N ARG A 84 17.15 13.76 -2.66
CA ARG A 84 17.45 14.72 -1.62
C ARG A 84 18.55 14.22 -0.67
N LEU A 85 18.57 12.93 -0.35
CA LEU A 85 19.61 12.32 0.47
C LEU A 85 20.99 12.48 -0.18
N ASP A 86 21.09 12.23 -1.49
CA ASP A 86 22.36 12.40 -2.21
C ASP A 86 22.82 13.87 -2.26
N GLU A 87 21.88 14.83 -2.33
CA GLU A 87 22.21 16.27 -2.30
C GLU A 87 22.69 16.78 -0.94
N ILE A 88 22.18 16.22 0.16
CA ILE A 88 22.55 16.65 1.53
C ILE A 88 23.72 15.88 2.10
N THR A 89 24.09 14.75 1.50
CA THR A 89 25.21 13.93 1.96
C THR A 89 26.52 14.67 1.73
N THR A 90 27.36 14.72 2.75
CA THR A 90 28.70 15.32 2.72
C THR A 90 29.77 14.26 2.96
N ASP A 91 31.03 14.58 2.65
CA ASP A 91 32.17 13.67 2.90
C ASP A 91 32.41 13.37 4.39
N ASN A 92 31.81 14.14 5.30
CA ASN A 92 31.89 13.93 6.74
C ASN A 92 30.84 12.93 7.26
N ASP A 93 29.84 12.59 6.45
CA ASP A 93 28.78 11.68 6.87
C ASP A 93 29.26 10.22 6.78
N PRO A 94 29.12 9.42 7.84
CA PRO A 94 29.54 8.02 7.81
C PRO A 94 28.77 7.25 6.72
N PRO A 95 29.48 6.51 5.83
CA PRO A 95 28.85 5.82 4.71
C PRO A 95 27.82 4.78 5.18
N GLU A 96 28.01 4.20 6.37
CA GLU A 96 27.08 3.25 6.97
C GLU A 96 25.73 3.89 7.31
N VAL A 97 25.73 5.15 7.74
CA VAL A 97 24.51 5.90 8.07
C VAL A 97 23.73 6.23 6.82
N VAL A 98 24.43 6.74 5.79
CA VAL A 98 23.82 7.06 4.49
C VAL A 98 23.22 5.80 3.87
N GLN A 99 23.96 4.68 3.90
CA GLN A 99 23.45 3.40 3.39
C GLN A 99 22.28 2.87 4.22
N GLY A 100 22.31 3.02 5.55
CA GLY A 100 21.18 2.66 6.41
C GLY A 100 19.90 3.43 6.08
N LEU A 101 20.02 4.73 5.78
CA LEU A 101 18.88 5.54 5.32
C LEU A 101 18.36 5.09 3.97
N ARG A 102 19.25 4.80 3.01
CA ARG A 102 18.86 4.26 1.70
C ARG A 102 18.10 2.95 1.83
N ASN A 103 18.63 2.01 2.60
CA ASN A 103 18.02 0.70 2.83
C ASN A 103 16.62 0.84 3.46
N ARG A 104 16.46 1.73 4.44
CA ARG A 104 15.16 1.98 5.09
C ARG A 104 14.14 2.59 4.13
N LEU A 105 14.56 3.55 3.31
CA LEU A 105 13.68 4.18 2.32
C LEU A 105 13.25 3.18 1.24
N GLN A 106 14.19 2.35 0.77
CA GLN A 106 13.93 1.30 -0.23
C GLN A 106 13.02 0.20 0.33
N GLY A 107 13.30 -0.31 1.52
CA GLY A 107 12.48 -1.36 2.14
C GLY A 107 11.00 -0.97 2.26
N ARG A 108 10.70 0.30 2.53
CA ARG A 108 9.31 0.79 2.58
C ARG A 108 8.59 0.73 1.23
N THR A 109 9.27 0.98 0.12
CA THR A 109 8.64 0.83 -1.21
C THR A 109 8.59 -0.63 -1.64
N ASP A 110 9.62 -1.43 -1.32
CA ASP A 110 9.68 -2.84 -1.68
C ASP A 110 8.51 -3.63 -1.06
N ALA A 111 8.21 -3.40 0.23
CA ALA A 111 7.07 -4.01 0.90
C ALA A 111 5.73 -3.76 0.18
N ALA A 112 5.48 -2.52 -0.27
CA ALA A 112 4.26 -2.17 -0.99
C ALA A 112 4.16 -2.85 -2.38
N TRP A 113 5.30 -3.07 -3.06
CA TRP A 113 5.32 -3.78 -4.34
C TRP A 113 5.21 -5.30 -4.18
N GLU A 114 5.78 -5.86 -3.12
CA GLU A 114 5.72 -7.28 -2.79
C GLU A 114 4.29 -7.78 -2.53
N GLN A 115 3.40 -6.91 -2.03
CA GLN A 115 1.99 -7.23 -1.78
C GLN A 115 1.12 -7.31 -3.04
N LEU A 116 1.58 -6.74 -4.15
CA LEU A 116 0.78 -6.69 -5.38
C LEU A 116 0.80 -8.02 -6.14
N GLY A 117 1.91 -8.77 -6.05
CA GLY A 117 2.09 -9.97 -6.86
C GLY A 117 1.50 -11.23 -6.25
N ARG A 118 0.59 -11.84 -7.00
CA ARG A 118 -0.23 -12.99 -6.61
C ARG A 118 0.56 -14.33 -6.56
N GLN A 119 1.77 -14.37 -7.12
CA GLN A 119 2.57 -15.59 -7.28
C GLN A 119 4.08 -15.34 -7.10
N SER A 120 4.48 -14.76 -5.96
CA SER A 120 5.91 -14.75 -5.63
C SER A 120 6.45 -16.18 -5.69
N ALA A 121 7.58 -16.40 -6.38
CA ALA A 121 8.25 -17.71 -6.38
C ALA A 121 8.75 -18.11 -4.96
N LEU A 122 8.69 -17.17 -4.04
CA LEU A 122 8.97 -17.35 -2.63
C LEU A 122 7.68 -17.64 -1.86
N ASN A 123 7.75 -18.59 -0.93
CA ASN A 123 6.71 -18.78 0.09
C ASN A 123 6.59 -17.59 1.04
N GLU A 124 7.65 -16.78 1.17
CA GLU A 124 7.76 -15.65 2.09
C GLU A 124 8.61 -14.57 1.39
N THR A 125 8.11 -13.33 1.32
CA THR A 125 8.88 -12.23 0.72
C THR A 125 9.98 -11.74 1.67
N PRO A 126 10.98 -10.98 1.19
CA PRO A 126 11.97 -10.35 2.05
C PRO A 126 11.35 -9.50 3.18
N SER A 127 10.29 -8.76 2.90
CA SER A 127 9.62 -7.91 3.90
C SER A 127 8.85 -8.75 4.92
N ASP A 128 8.17 -9.82 4.50
CA ASP A 128 7.52 -10.77 5.41
C ASP A 128 8.51 -11.46 6.34
N ALA A 129 9.65 -11.91 5.79
CA ALA A 129 10.72 -12.53 6.57
C ALA A 129 11.29 -11.56 7.61
N TYR A 130 11.51 -10.30 7.23
CA TYR A 130 11.94 -9.26 8.16
C TYR A 130 10.90 -9.04 9.27
N ARG A 131 9.61 -8.92 8.92
CA ARG A 131 8.51 -8.73 9.88
C ARG A 131 8.47 -9.87 10.89
N ARG A 132 8.40 -11.12 10.42
CA ARG A 132 8.35 -12.31 11.28
C ARG A 132 9.54 -12.36 12.24
N LEU A 133 10.76 -12.21 11.72
CA LEU A 133 11.97 -12.23 12.55
C LEU A 133 12.00 -11.08 13.56
N ARG A 134 11.51 -9.88 13.20
CA ARG A 134 11.52 -8.76 14.12
C ARG A 134 10.47 -8.88 15.20
N LEU A 135 9.27 -9.37 14.88
CA LEU A 135 8.23 -9.66 15.88
C LEU A 135 8.70 -10.70 16.90
N ASP A 136 9.35 -11.77 16.44
CA ASP A 136 9.96 -12.78 17.32
C ASP A 136 10.99 -12.15 18.28
N LEU A 137 11.85 -11.25 17.77
CA LEU A 137 12.85 -10.57 18.59
C LEU A 137 12.23 -9.56 19.58
N LEU A 138 11.19 -8.84 19.18
CA LEU A 138 10.46 -7.91 20.05
C LEU A 138 9.82 -8.65 21.23
N GLN A 139 9.31 -9.86 21.01
CA GLN A 139 8.81 -10.71 22.09
C GLN A 139 9.91 -11.03 23.12
N VAL A 140 11.11 -11.40 22.66
CA VAL A 140 12.25 -11.69 23.54
C VAL A 140 12.68 -10.44 24.34
N GLU A 141 12.74 -9.28 23.69
CA GLU A 141 13.06 -8.00 24.32
C GLU A 141 12.04 -7.63 25.41
N ARG A 142 10.75 -7.81 25.13
CA ARG A 142 9.65 -7.58 26.07
C ARG A 142 9.74 -8.50 27.28
N GLU A 143 9.96 -9.80 27.07
CA GLU A 143 10.15 -10.77 28.16
C GLU A 143 11.34 -10.40 29.05
N HIS A 144 12.43 -9.90 28.46
CA HIS A 144 13.59 -9.45 29.22
C HIS A 144 13.28 -8.20 30.07
N CYS A 145 12.56 -7.23 29.48
CA CYS A 145 12.10 -6.04 30.21
C CYS A 145 11.21 -6.41 31.41
N LEU A 146 10.30 -7.37 31.23
CA LEU A 146 9.43 -7.86 32.29
C LEU A 146 10.21 -8.59 33.40
N LYS A 147 11.22 -9.38 33.05
CA LYS A 147 12.12 -10.00 34.05
C LYS A 147 12.85 -8.95 34.88
N ALA A 148 13.34 -7.88 34.24
CA ALA A 148 14.01 -6.78 34.94
C ALA A 148 13.08 -6.08 35.94
N ARG A 149 11.78 -5.93 35.59
CA ARG A 149 10.74 -5.44 36.50
C ARG A 149 10.57 -6.35 37.71
N ASP A 150 10.44 -7.65 37.48
CA ASP A 150 10.18 -8.62 38.54
C ASP A 150 11.36 -8.75 39.52
N THR A 151 12.59 -8.52 39.04
CA THR A 151 13.80 -8.49 39.89
C THR A 151 14.08 -7.13 40.55
N GLY A 152 13.29 -6.08 40.23
CA GLY A 152 13.54 -4.71 40.70
C GLY A 152 14.84 -4.10 40.17
N ALA A 153 15.31 -4.53 38.99
CA ALA A 153 16.58 -4.11 38.41
C ALA A 153 16.54 -2.70 37.78
N ALA A 154 15.33 -2.19 37.52
CA ALA A 154 15.11 -0.85 36.95
C ALA A 154 13.86 -0.19 37.53
N ASP A 155 13.82 1.14 37.49
CA ASP A 155 12.66 1.94 37.91
C ASP A 155 11.48 1.76 36.95
N ASP A 156 10.26 1.77 37.49
CA ASP A 156 9.02 1.57 36.72
C ASP A 156 8.83 2.60 35.58
N VAL A 157 9.26 3.85 35.78
CA VAL A 157 9.18 4.89 34.74
C VAL A 157 10.10 4.57 33.57
N VAL A 158 11.27 3.99 33.85
CA VAL A 158 12.23 3.57 32.81
C VAL A 158 11.67 2.36 32.06
N LEU A 159 11.16 1.36 32.78
CA LEU A 159 10.57 0.16 32.18
C LEU A 159 9.39 0.50 31.28
N ARG A 160 8.50 1.39 31.72
CA ARG A 160 7.36 1.85 30.91
C ARG A 160 7.80 2.53 29.63
N ARG A 161 8.79 3.41 29.69
CA ARG A 161 9.33 4.08 28.50
C ARG A 161 9.96 3.09 27.51
N VAL A 162 10.62 2.04 28.01
CA VAL A 162 11.20 0.99 27.16
C VAL A 162 10.07 0.19 26.49
N LEU A 163 9.07 -0.25 27.26
CA LEU A 163 7.91 -0.98 26.72
C LEU A 163 7.15 -0.15 25.68
N GLU A 164 6.88 1.13 25.96
CA GLU A 164 6.24 2.05 25.00
C GLU A 164 7.02 2.15 23.68
N ARG A 165 8.36 2.08 23.73
CA ARG A 165 9.19 2.10 22.52
C ARG A 165 9.07 0.79 21.73
N LEU A 166 9.00 -0.35 22.40
CA LEU A 166 8.78 -1.65 21.76
C LEU A 166 7.38 -1.73 21.14
N ASP A 167 6.36 -1.25 21.85
CA ASP A 167 4.96 -1.25 21.37
C ASP A 167 4.79 -0.37 20.13
N VAL A 168 5.48 0.78 20.09
CA VAL A 168 5.51 1.66 18.90
C VAL A 168 6.17 0.95 17.72
N GLU A 169 7.24 0.20 17.95
CA GLU A 169 7.92 -0.55 16.90
C GLU A 169 7.07 -1.71 16.36
N GLU A 170 6.44 -2.49 17.24
CA GLU A 170 5.48 -3.55 16.89
C GLU A 170 4.32 -2.99 16.07
N SER A 171 3.73 -1.86 16.52
CA SER A 171 2.64 -1.18 15.81
C SER A 171 3.04 -0.68 14.41
N MET A 172 4.33 -0.41 14.17
CA MET A 172 4.82 -0.04 12.85
C MET A 172 4.98 -1.24 11.91
N LEU A 173 5.06 -2.47 12.44
CA LEU A 173 5.18 -3.71 11.67
C LEU A 173 3.81 -4.34 11.37
N ASP A 174 2.83 -4.22 12.27
CA ASP A 174 1.50 -4.83 12.12
C ASP A 174 0.58 -4.08 11.13
N ARG A 175 0.84 -2.79 10.85
CA ARG A 175 -0.01 -1.99 9.95
C ARG A 175 0.03 -2.43 8.48
N ASP A 176 0.98 -3.27 8.12
CA ASP A 176 1.13 -3.81 6.75
C ASP A 176 0.23 -5.05 6.51
N GLU A 177 -0.57 -5.48 7.50
CA GLU A 177 -1.37 -6.73 7.47
C GLU A 177 -2.74 -6.68 6.77
N GLU A 178 -3.25 -5.53 6.30
CA GLU A 178 -4.54 -5.52 5.60
C GLU A 178 -4.41 -6.23 4.25
N GLU A 179 -4.55 -7.57 4.24
CA GLU A 179 -4.57 -8.42 3.06
C GLU A 179 -5.61 -7.82 2.09
N PRO A 180 -5.19 -7.33 0.92
CA PRO A 180 -6.14 -6.83 -0.05
C PRO A 180 -7.09 -7.98 -0.38
N ALA A 181 -8.40 -7.72 -0.24
CA ALA A 181 -9.44 -8.71 -0.43
C ALA A 181 -9.19 -9.49 -1.75
N GLN A 182 -9.13 -10.82 -1.66
CA GLN A 182 -8.96 -11.72 -2.79
C GLN A 182 -10.03 -11.44 -3.84
N ASP A 183 -9.67 -10.70 -4.87
CA ASP A 183 -10.57 -10.31 -5.95
C ASP A 183 -9.95 -10.73 -7.27
N ASP A 184 -10.53 -11.70 -7.96
CA ASP A 184 -10.02 -12.28 -9.22
C ASP A 184 -10.01 -11.31 -10.42
N ARG A 185 -10.12 -10.01 -10.18
CA ARG A 185 -10.06 -8.95 -11.18
C ARG A 185 -8.62 -8.65 -11.59
N GLU A 186 -8.46 -8.36 -12.87
CA GLU A 186 -7.17 -8.02 -13.48
C GLU A 186 -6.67 -6.66 -12.97
N LEU A 187 -5.48 -6.63 -12.40
CA LEU A 187 -4.80 -5.43 -11.91
C LEU A 187 -4.30 -4.58 -13.09
N ARG A 188 -4.90 -3.40 -13.24
CA ARG A 188 -4.53 -2.40 -14.25
C ARG A 188 -4.26 -1.06 -13.60
N ALA A 189 -3.24 -0.36 -14.09
CA ALA A 189 -3.01 1.01 -13.68
C ALA A 189 -4.13 1.94 -14.19
N PRO A 190 -4.43 3.05 -13.49
CA PRO A 190 -5.40 4.02 -13.97
C PRO A 190 -4.90 4.69 -15.27
N ALA A 191 -5.78 4.77 -16.27
CA ALA A 191 -5.46 5.27 -17.61
C ALA A 191 -4.86 6.71 -17.61
N SER A 192 -5.25 7.54 -16.64
CA SER A 192 -4.77 8.92 -16.51
C SER A 192 -3.26 9.01 -16.21
N LEU A 193 -2.67 8.02 -15.54
CA LEU A 193 -1.22 8.00 -15.29
C LEU A 193 -0.44 7.55 -16.54
N ALA A 194 -0.98 6.61 -17.31
CA ALA A 194 -0.36 6.14 -18.55
C ALA A 194 -0.27 7.23 -19.63
N GLU A 195 -1.28 8.09 -19.75
CA GLU A 195 -1.35 9.14 -20.77
C GLU A 195 -0.31 10.26 -20.58
N ALA A 196 0.19 10.47 -19.36
CA ALA A 196 1.20 11.50 -19.07
C ALA A 196 2.60 11.13 -19.61
N CYS A 197 2.87 9.85 -19.82
CA CYS A 197 4.17 9.33 -20.24
C CYS A 197 4.17 8.94 -21.72
N LYS A 198 5.05 9.56 -22.52
CA LYS A 198 5.20 9.24 -23.95
C LYS A 198 5.61 7.78 -24.20
N HIS A 199 6.36 7.17 -23.27
CA HIS A 199 6.78 5.78 -23.37
C HIS A 199 5.63 4.81 -23.10
N LEU A 200 4.74 5.13 -22.14
CA LEU A 200 3.57 4.31 -21.82
C LEU A 200 2.47 4.45 -22.87
N ALA A 201 2.30 5.65 -23.44
CA ALA A 201 1.41 5.91 -24.56
C ALA A 201 1.89 5.32 -25.90
N HIS A 202 3.12 4.81 -25.96
CA HIS A 202 3.65 4.20 -27.17
C HIS A 202 2.94 2.87 -27.49
N GLY A 203 2.56 2.69 -28.76
CA GLY A 203 1.96 1.46 -29.25
C GLY A 203 2.99 0.33 -29.36
N TRP A 204 3.31 -0.31 -28.24
CA TRP A 204 4.19 -1.48 -28.21
C TRP A 204 3.58 -2.67 -28.96
N ARG A 205 4.41 -3.38 -29.71
CA ARG A 205 4.00 -4.61 -30.40
C ARG A 205 3.94 -5.75 -29.40
N ASP A 206 3.09 -6.73 -29.70
CA ASP A 206 3.09 -7.98 -28.95
C ASP A 206 4.37 -8.78 -29.32
N ILE A 207 5.20 -9.04 -28.32
CA ILE A 207 6.49 -9.72 -28.45
C ILE A 207 6.47 -10.89 -27.46
N PRO A 208 6.85 -12.11 -27.88
CA PRO A 208 6.87 -13.25 -26.99
C PRO A 208 7.86 -13.05 -25.85
N ALA A 209 7.53 -13.61 -24.69
CA ALA A 209 8.42 -13.63 -23.53
C ALA A 209 9.69 -14.43 -23.85
N SER A 210 10.84 -14.00 -23.32
CA SER A 210 12.12 -14.70 -23.46
C SER A 210 12.16 -16.03 -22.70
N SER A 211 11.32 -16.16 -21.68
CA SER A 211 11.21 -17.34 -20.82
C SER A 211 9.79 -17.43 -20.27
N GLU A 212 9.38 -18.65 -19.96
CA GLU A 212 8.11 -18.96 -19.31
C GLU A 212 8.31 -18.85 -17.80
N ASP A 213 7.58 -17.92 -17.17
CA ASP A 213 7.50 -17.65 -15.72
C ASP A 213 8.81 -17.75 -14.92
N THR A 214 9.93 -17.39 -15.54
CA THR A 214 11.26 -17.48 -14.91
C THR A 214 12.16 -16.31 -15.30
N CYS A 215 13.04 -15.92 -14.37
CA CYS A 215 14.16 -15.02 -14.67
C CYS A 215 15.42 -15.84 -14.98
N ALA A 216 15.82 -15.88 -16.25
CA ALA A 216 17.00 -16.66 -16.68
C ALA A 216 18.29 -16.25 -15.95
N ALA A 217 18.50 -14.96 -15.73
CA ALA A 217 19.66 -14.45 -15.00
C ALA A 217 19.68 -14.87 -13.53
N CYS A 218 18.52 -14.93 -12.85
CA CYS A 218 18.45 -15.49 -11.50
C CYS A 218 18.83 -16.97 -11.48
N ILE A 219 18.36 -17.76 -12.45
CA ILE A 219 18.71 -19.18 -12.54
C ILE A 219 20.22 -19.36 -12.72
N GLU A 220 20.84 -18.58 -13.62
CA GLU A 220 22.29 -18.61 -13.86
C GLU A 220 23.11 -18.21 -12.62
N GLU A 221 22.64 -17.22 -11.87
CA GLU A 221 23.29 -16.71 -10.66
C GLU A 221 22.97 -17.54 -9.40
N GLY A 222 22.07 -18.53 -9.49
CA GLY A 222 21.62 -19.32 -8.34
C GLY A 222 20.77 -18.53 -7.34
N LEU A 223 20.07 -17.50 -7.82
CA LEU A 223 19.21 -16.62 -7.03
C LEU A 223 17.74 -16.98 -7.19
N THR A 224 16.94 -16.57 -6.20
CA THR A 224 15.48 -16.54 -6.28
C THR A 224 15.00 -15.14 -6.65
N TRP A 225 13.72 -15.04 -7.05
CA TRP A 225 13.06 -13.77 -7.35
C TRP A 225 11.75 -13.64 -6.59
N VAL A 226 11.31 -12.41 -6.42
CA VAL A 226 10.00 -12.06 -5.88
C VAL A 226 8.98 -12.06 -7.03
N HIS A 227 9.00 -11.03 -7.88
CA HIS A 227 8.10 -10.90 -9.03
C HIS A 227 8.83 -10.78 -10.36
N LEU A 228 8.14 -11.08 -11.45
CA LEU A 228 8.66 -10.99 -12.80
C LEU A 228 8.08 -9.80 -13.57
N ARG A 229 8.94 -9.19 -14.39
CA ARG A 229 8.59 -8.13 -15.33
C ARG A 229 9.06 -8.50 -16.72
N MET A 230 8.27 -8.16 -17.73
CA MET A 230 8.59 -8.42 -19.14
C MET A 230 8.77 -7.12 -19.92
N CYS A 231 9.89 -7.00 -20.64
CA CYS A 231 10.19 -5.85 -21.49
C CYS A 231 9.29 -5.79 -22.72
N LEU A 232 8.58 -4.68 -22.91
CA LEU A 232 7.69 -4.48 -24.07
C LEU A 232 8.42 -4.21 -25.38
N LYS A 233 9.74 -3.97 -25.34
CA LYS A 233 10.56 -3.73 -26.53
C LYS A 233 11.23 -4.99 -27.08
N CYS A 234 11.57 -5.95 -26.22
CA CYS A 234 12.35 -7.13 -26.62
C CYS A 234 11.90 -8.46 -25.99
N GLY A 235 10.86 -8.48 -25.16
CA GLY A 235 10.33 -9.70 -24.54
C GLY A 235 11.15 -10.23 -23.35
N ASN A 236 12.25 -9.57 -22.96
CA ASN A 236 13.08 -10.04 -21.85
C ASN A 236 12.31 -10.09 -20.53
N VAL A 237 12.24 -11.26 -19.90
CA VAL A 237 11.67 -11.50 -18.57
C VAL A 237 12.76 -11.39 -17.51
N ALA A 238 12.55 -10.56 -16.50
CA ALA A 238 13.52 -10.28 -15.46
C ALA A 238 12.87 -10.11 -14.08
N CYS A 239 13.62 -10.41 -13.03
CA CYS A 239 13.16 -10.21 -11.66
C CYS A 239 13.04 -8.72 -11.30
N CYS A 240 12.06 -8.39 -10.45
CA CYS A 240 11.76 -7.02 -10.03
C CYS A 240 12.84 -6.41 -9.13
N ASP A 241 12.67 -5.13 -8.76
CA ASP A 241 13.66 -4.37 -8.00
C ASP A 241 13.77 -4.81 -6.51
N SER A 242 12.74 -5.47 -6.00
CA SER A 242 12.70 -6.07 -4.65
C SER A 242 13.34 -7.47 -4.63
N SER A 243 13.64 -8.04 -5.80
CA SER A 243 14.42 -9.28 -5.89
C SER A 243 15.90 -9.01 -5.69
N VAL A 244 16.64 -9.98 -5.13
CA VAL A 244 18.09 -9.86 -4.87
C VAL A 244 18.87 -9.46 -6.13
N GLY A 245 18.53 -10.05 -7.29
CA GLY A 245 19.24 -9.84 -8.56
C GLY A 245 18.95 -8.50 -9.25
N LYS A 246 17.80 -7.87 -9.00
CA LYS A 246 17.36 -6.59 -9.62
C LYS A 246 17.56 -6.56 -11.14
N HIS A 247 17.29 -7.68 -11.82
CA HIS A 247 17.65 -7.86 -13.23
C HIS A 247 16.81 -6.98 -14.16
N ALA A 248 15.61 -6.56 -13.77
CA ALA A 248 14.81 -5.61 -14.55
C ALA A 248 15.49 -4.23 -14.65
N ASP A 249 15.99 -3.69 -13.54
CA ASP A 249 16.76 -2.44 -13.51
C ASP A 249 18.09 -2.57 -14.27
N LYS A 250 18.82 -3.68 -14.07
CA LYS A 250 20.06 -3.98 -14.81
C LYS A 250 19.81 -4.00 -16.31
N HIS A 251 18.77 -4.72 -16.75
CA HIS A 251 18.35 -4.77 -18.16
C HIS A 251 18.06 -3.37 -18.70
N PHE A 252 17.34 -2.52 -17.96
CA PHE A 252 17.09 -1.14 -18.39
C PHE A 252 18.38 -0.34 -18.52
N ARG A 253 19.31 -0.42 -17.57
CA ARG A 253 20.58 0.29 -17.62
C ARG A 253 21.41 -0.11 -18.85
N ASP A 254 21.41 -1.39 -19.19
CA ASP A 254 22.19 -1.95 -20.29
C ASP A 254 21.57 -1.66 -21.67
N THR A 255 20.23 -1.76 -21.78
CA THR A 255 19.53 -1.70 -23.08
C THR A 255 18.81 -0.39 -23.35
N ARG A 256 18.56 0.41 -22.31
CA ARG A 256 17.70 1.60 -22.34
C ARG A 256 16.28 1.30 -22.85
N HIS A 257 15.76 0.10 -22.59
CA HIS A 257 14.38 -0.25 -22.93
C HIS A 257 13.43 0.35 -21.89
N PRO A 258 12.58 1.33 -22.27
CA PRO A 258 11.98 2.23 -21.29
C PRO A 258 10.83 1.61 -20.51
N VAL A 259 10.12 0.62 -21.07
CA VAL A 259 8.89 0.08 -20.49
C VAL A 259 8.97 -1.42 -20.30
N MET A 260 8.60 -1.86 -19.10
CA MET A 260 8.27 -3.25 -18.82
C MET A 260 6.84 -3.35 -18.29
N ARG A 261 6.18 -4.48 -18.51
CA ARG A 261 4.90 -4.82 -17.89
C ARG A 261 5.12 -5.80 -16.74
N SER A 262 4.18 -5.87 -15.82
CA SER A 262 4.07 -7.04 -14.94
C SER A 262 3.95 -8.31 -15.79
N TYR A 263 4.65 -9.35 -15.35
CA TYR A 263 4.57 -10.69 -15.92
C TYR A 263 3.95 -11.67 -14.92
N GLU A 264 3.17 -11.15 -13.96
CA GLU A 264 2.38 -11.93 -13.02
C GLU A 264 0.98 -12.23 -13.59
N PRO A 265 0.39 -13.40 -13.29
CA PRO A 265 -0.95 -13.72 -13.75
C PRO A 265 -2.01 -12.75 -13.21
N GLY A 266 -2.85 -12.22 -14.10
CA GLY A 266 -3.90 -11.27 -13.73
C GLY A 266 -3.40 -9.83 -13.59
N GLU A 267 -2.16 -9.52 -13.98
CA GLU A 267 -1.63 -8.16 -13.96
C GLU A 267 -1.26 -7.68 -15.36
N SER A 268 -1.63 -6.45 -15.69
CA SER A 268 -1.27 -5.84 -16.98
C SER A 268 -0.68 -4.44 -16.86
N TRP A 269 -0.42 -3.97 -15.63
CA TRP A 269 0.20 -2.68 -15.41
C TRP A 269 1.63 -2.65 -15.95
N ARG A 270 2.09 -1.44 -16.24
CA ARG A 270 3.36 -1.15 -16.89
C ARG A 270 4.14 -0.13 -16.09
N TRP A 271 5.45 -0.26 -16.14
CA TRP A 271 6.38 0.65 -15.51
C TRP A 271 7.30 1.26 -16.54
N CYS A 272 7.34 2.59 -16.57
CA CYS A 272 8.33 3.35 -17.32
C CYS A 272 9.56 3.61 -16.45
N PHE A 273 10.70 2.99 -16.78
CA PHE A 273 11.96 3.19 -16.06
C PHE A 273 12.56 4.58 -16.27
N VAL A 274 12.20 5.27 -17.36
CA VAL A 274 12.69 6.62 -17.68
C VAL A 274 11.95 7.66 -16.83
N ASP A 275 10.63 7.66 -16.90
CA ASP A 275 9.80 8.67 -16.23
C ASP A 275 9.43 8.26 -14.79
N LYS A 276 9.70 6.99 -14.42
CA LYS A 276 9.33 6.36 -13.14
C LYS A 276 7.83 6.48 -12.87
N GLN A 277 7.05 6.13 -13.88
CA GLN A 277 5.59 6.22 -13.86
C GLN A 277 4.97 4.86 -14.11
N LEU A 278 3.86 4.64 -13.41
CA LEU A 278 2.97 3.51 -13.59
C LEU A 278 1.95 3.83 -14.70
N GLY A 279 1.60 2.83 -15.52
CA GLY A 279 0.50 2.92 -16.49
C GLY A 279 0.13 1.58 -17.12
#